data_AF-A0A6P4FQD0-F1
#
_entry.id   AF-A0A6P4FQD0-F1
#
_cell.length_a   1.000
_cell.length_b   1.000
_cell.length_c   1.000
_cell.angle_alpha   90.00
_cell.angle_beta   90.00
_cell.angle_gamma   90.00
#
_symmetry.space_group_name_H-M   'P 1'
#
loop_
_entity.id
_entity.type
_entity.pdbx_description
1 polymer ?
#
loop_
_entity_poly.entity_id
_entity_poly.type
_entity_poly.pdbx_seq_one_letter_code
_entity_poly.pdbx_strand_id
1 'polypeptide(L)'
;MLARCVSYQGSCDNINGILTRDYAEIYTDWANYYLERAKSKRKVTDLSADCRDGLLLAEVIEAVTSFKVPDLVKKPKNQQQM
;
A
#
# COMPACT_ATOMS: atom_id res chain seq x y z
N MET A 1 -53.96 2.81 -2.64
CA MET A 1 -52.56 2.42 -2.87
C MET A 1 -51.69 3.64 -2.60
N LEU A 2 -51.12 3.78 -1.40
CA LEU A 2 -50.24 4.90 -1.07
C LEU A 2 -48.79 4.45 -1.26
N ALA A 3 -48.12 5.04 -2.26
CA ALA A 3 -46.72 4.80 -2.52
C ALA A 3 -45.89 5.28 -1.33
N ARG A 4 -45.20 4.36 -0.65
CA ARG A 4 -44.19 4.72 0.35
C ARG A 4 -43.00 5.32 -0.40
N CYS A 5 -42.79 6.62 -0.22
CA CYS A 5 -41.55 7.28 -0.60
C CYS A 5 -40.40 6.62 0.18
N VAL A 6 -39.56 5.85 -0.51
CA VAL A 6 -38.29 5.38 0.04
C VAL A 6 -37.32 6.55 -0.06
N SER A 7 -37.11 7.26 1.04
CA SER A 7 -36.00 8.20 1.17
C SER A 7 -34.70 7.39 1.22
N TYR A 8 -33.93 7.41 0.14
CA TYR A 8 -32.57 6.87 0.10
C TYR A 8 -31.68 7.77 0.96
N GLN A 9 -31.55 7.45 2.25
CA GLN A 9 -30.50 8.00 3.09
C GLN A 9 -29.19 7.30 2.73
N GLY A 10 -28.51 7.79 1.70
CA GLY A 10 -27.10 7.50 1.51
C GLY A 10 -26.33 8.07 2.69
N SER A 11 -25.76 7.20 3.53
CA SER A 11 -24.86 7.61 4.62
C SER A 11 -23.63 8.28 4.00
N CYS A 12 -23.46 9.56 4.29
CA CYS A 12 -22.31 10.38 3.87
C CYS A 12 -21.04 10.10 4.67
N ASP A 13 -21.05 9.13 5.59
CA ASP A 13 -19.97 8.94 6.57
C ASP A 13 -18.79 8.13 6.03
N ASN A 14 -18.87 7.61 4.79
CA ASN A 14 -17.92 6.62 4.28
C ASN A 14 -17.14 7.03 3.01
N ILE A 15 -17.15 8.32 2.65
CA ILE A 15 -16.33 8.79 1.51
C ILE A 15 -14.84 8.57 1.82
N ASN A 16 -14.40 8.88 3.04
CA ASN A 16 -13.02 8.65 3.45
C ASN A 16 -12.64 7.18 3.42
N GLY A 17 -13.50 6.26 3.88
CA GLY A 17 -13.21 4.82 3.87
C GLY A 17 -13.11 4.23 2.46
N ILE A 18 -13.91 4.75 1.51
CA ILE A 18 -13.84 4.38 0.09
C ILE A 18 -12.55 4.90 -0.55
N LEU A 19 -12.27 6.21 -0.42
CA LEU A 19 -11.05 6.80 -0.97
C LEU A 19 -9.77 6.13 -0.42
N THR A 20 -9.77 5.80 0.88
CA THR A 20 -8.62 5.14 1.51
C THR A 20 -8.37 3.73 0.95
N ARG A 21 -9.43 2.99 0.61
CA ARG A 21 -9.30 1.69 -0.06
C ARG A 21 -8.77 1.82 -1.49
N ASP A 22 -9.29 2.79 -2.24
CA ASP A 22 -8.86 3.02 -3.63
C ASP A 22 -7.37 3.40 -3.69
N TYR A 23 -6.89 4.24 -2.77
CA TYR A 23 -5.46 4.58 -2.69
C TYR A 23 -4.60 3.37 -2.34
N ALA A 24 -5.04 2.53 -1.40
CA ALA A 24 -4.30 1.33 -1.00
C ALA A 24 -4.13 0.37 -2.18
N GLU A 25 -5.18 0.16 -2.99
CA GLU A 25 -5.12 -0.67 -4.20
C GLU A 25 -4.16 -0.07 -5.23
N ILE A 26 -4.27 1.23 -5.53
CA ILE A 26 -3.39 1.91 -6.50
C ILE A 26 -1.91 1.78 -6.10
N TYR A 27 -1.57 2.04 -4.84
CA TYR A 27 -0.18 1.94 -4.38
C TYR A 27 0.31 0.50 -4.29
N THR A 28 -0.56 -0.45 -3.99
CA THR A 28 -0.24 -1.88 -3.99
C THR A 28 0.09 -2.37 -5.40
N ASP A 29 -0.75 -2.03 -6.38
CA ASP A 29 -0.53 -2.41 -7.78
C ASP A 29 0.71 -1.72 -8.37
N TRP A 30 0.89 -0.43 -8.09
CA TRP A 30 2.07 0.32 -8.51
C TRP A 30 3.36 -0.30 -7.95
N ALA A 31 3.39 -0.63 -6.65
CA ALA A 31 4.56 -1.26 -6.03
C ALA A 31 4.83 -2.63 -6.65
N ASN A 32 3.79 -3.46 -6.82
CA ASN A 32 3.91 -4.79 -7.41
C ASN A 32 4.42 -4.75 -8.85
N TYR A 33 4.00 -3.78 -9.66
CA TYR A 33 4.53 -3.58 -11.01
C TYR A 33 6.06 -3.41 -11.01
N TYR A 34 6.60 -2.55 -10.14
CA TYR A 34 8.04 -2.33 -10.08
C TYR A 34 8.80 -3.52 -9.48
N LEU A 35 8.24 -4.18 -8.47
CA LEU A 35 8.81 -5.39 -7.89
C LEU A 35 8.91 -6.52 -8.91
N GLU A 36 7.87 -6.75 -9.72
CA GLU A 36 7.88 -7.74 -10.80
C GLU A 36 8.92 -7.39 -11.86
N ARG A 37 8.99 -6.12 -12.27
CA ARG A 37 10.01 -5.62 -13.23
C ARG A 37 11.44 -5.85 -12.72
N ALA A 38 11.66 -5.67 -11.41
CA ALA A 38 12.93 -5.94 -10.76
C ALA A 38 13.20 -7.43 -10.47
N LYS A 39 12.26 -8.33 -10.83
CA LYS A 39 12.29 -9.77 -10.52
C LYS A 39 12.40 -10.04 -9.01
N SER A 40 11.78 -9.19 -8.20
CA SER A 40 11.65 -9.40 -6.76
C SER A 40 10.88 -10.70 -6.48
N LYS A 41 11.22 -11.35 -5.37
CA LYS A 41 10.45 -12.48 -4.84
C LYS A 41 9.32 -12.04 -3.91
N ARG A 42 9.26 -10.75 -3.56
CA ARG A 42 8.26 -10.18 -2.66
C ARG A 42 7.07 -9.68 -3.45
N LYS A 43 5.90 -9.75 -2.83
CA LYS A 43 4.65 -9.19 -3.34
C LYS A 43 3.97 -8.41 -2.23
N VAL A 44 3.47 -7.22 -2.56
CA VAL A 44 2.69 -6.41 -1.64
C VAL A 44 1.26 -6.95 -1.61
N THR A 45 0.78 -7.25 -0.42
CA THR A 45 -0.59 -7.69 -0.12
C THR A 45 -1.27 -6.77 0.87
N ASP A 46 -0.51 -6.18 1.79
CA ASP A 46 -0.93 -5.10 2.67
C ASP A 46 0.23 -4.11 2.76
N LEU A 47 0.08 -2.97 2.08
CA LEU A 47 1.12 -1.94 1.99
C LEU A 47 1.59 -1.47 3.37
N SER A 48 0.70 -1.40 4.36
CA SER A 48 1.03 -0.93 5.71
C SER A 48 1.83 -1.97 6.50
N ALA A 49 1.47 -3.25 6.36
CA ALA A 49 2.13 -4.34 7.07
C ALA A 49 3.45 -4.73 6.41
N ASP A 50 3.46 -4.81 5.08
CA ASP A 50 4.60 -5.30 4.30
C ASP A 50 5.77 -4.30 4.26
N CYS A 51 5.48 -3.00 4.39
CA CYS A 51 6.50 -1.95 4.45
C CYS A 51 6.99 -1.63 5.88
N ARG A 52 6.49 -2.34 6.91
CA ARG A 52 6.72 -2.00 8.32
C ARG A 52 8.18 -2.04 8.75
N ASP A 53 8.99 -2.91 8.16
CA ASP A 53 10.41 -3.07 8.46
C ASP A 53 11.34 -2.26 7.54
N GLY A 54 10.75 -1.43 6.67
CA GLY A 54 11.46 -0.61 5.69
C GLY A 54 12.12 -1.39 4.54
N LEU A 55 12.27 -2.72 4.63
CA LEU A 55 12.99 -3.51 3.63
C LEU A 55 12.23 -3.58 2.31
N LEU A 56 10.90 -3.76 2.36
CA LEU A 56 10.09 -3.80 1.13
C LEU A 56 10.11 -2.43 0.45
N LEU A 57 9.93 -1.39 1.26
CA LEU A 57 9.94 -0.01 0.79
C LEU A 57 11.27 0.32 0.10
N ALA A 58 12.39 -0.08 0.68
CA ALA A 58 13.70 0.07 0.06
C ALA A 58 13.76 -0.65 -1.30
N GLU A 59 13.30 -1.89 -1.38
CA GLU A 59 13.30 -2.65 -2.64
C GLU A 59 12.44 -2.00 -3.73
N VAL A 60 11.28 -1.44 -3.38
CA VAL A 60 10.45 -0.65 -4.29
C VAL A 60 11.19 0.61 -4.76
N ILE A 61 11.86 1.35 -3.86
CA ILE A 61 12.66 2.53 -4.21
C ILE A 61 13.79 2.15 -5.18
N GLU A 62 14.51 1.05 -4.92
CA GLU A 62 15.57 0.57 -5.81
C GLU A 62 15.03 0.16 -7.18
N ALA A 63 13.87 -0.49 -7.24
CA ALA A 63 13.23 -0.90 -8.49
C ALA A 63 12.75 0.27 -9.37
N VAL A 64 12.31 1.36 -8.72
CA VAL A 64 11.84 2.59 -9.38
C VAL A 64 13.02 3.42 -9.86
N THR A 65 13.99 3.66 -8.97
CA THR A 65 15.10 4.60 -9.21
C THR A 65 16.28 3.95 -9.91
N SER A 66 16.39 2.62 -9.89
CA SER A 66 17.58 1.86 -10.32
C SER A 66 18.85 2.19 -9.53
N PHE A 67 18.73 2.90 -8.39
CA PHE A 67 19.81 3.18 -7.46
C PHE A 67 19.63 2.38 -6.18
N LYS A 68 20.74 2.01 -5.54
CA LYS A 68 20.72 1.34 -4.23
C LYS A 68 20.39 2.31 -3.12
N VAL A 69 19.55 1.88 -2.17
CA VAL A 69 19.29 2.66 -0.96
C VAL A 69 20.53 2.57 -0.07
N PRO A 70 21.19 3.71 0.23
CA PRO A 70 22.39 3.70 1.07
C PRO A 70 22.04 3.33 2.52
N ASP A 71 23.01 2.77 3.23
CA ASP A 71 22.94 2.48 4.68
C ASP A 71 21.74 1.63 5.14
N LEU A 72 21.17 0.82 4.25
CA LEU A 72 20.02 -0.04 4.55
C LEU A 72 20.39 -1.17 5.54
N VAL A 73 19.72 -1.18 6.70
CA VAL A 73 19.83 -2.26 7.68
C VAL A 73 19.08 -3.50 7.19
N LYS A 74 19.78 -4.46 6.59
CA LYS A 74 19.17 -5.66 5.96
C LYS A 74 18.49 -6.64 6.93
N LYS A 75 18.72 -6.51 8.23
CA LYS A 75 18.17 -7.38 9.29
C LYS A 75 17.88 -6.54 10.53
N PRO A 76 16.82 -5.74 10.52
CA PRO A 76 16.46 -4.91 11.67
C PRO A 76 16.11 -5.80 12.87
N LYS A 77 16.64 -5.46 14.05
CA LYS A 77 16.49 -6.22 15.29
C LYS A 77 15.72 -5.48 16.37
N ASN A 78 15.59 -4.16 16.25
CA ASN A 78 14.93 -3.30 17.22
C ASN A 78 14.14 -2.20 16.51
N GLN A 79 13.28 -1.52 17.26
CA GLN A 79 12.39 -0.49 16.72
C GLN A 79 13.12 0.71 16.11
N GLN A 80 14.36 0.97 16.51
CA GLN A 80 15.17 2.04 15.92
C GLN A 80 15.71 1.68 14.53
N GLN A 81 15.72 0.39 14.18
CA GLN A 81 16.20 -0.12 12.89
C GLN A 81 15.07 -0.43 11.91
N MET A 82 13.81 -0.47 12.38
CA MET A 82 12.62 -0.71 11.58
C MET A 82 12.07 0.58 10.99
#